data_AF-A0A0S7ENB5-F1
#
_entry.id   AF-A0A0S7ENB5-F1
#
_cell.length_a   1.000
_cell.length_b   1.000
_cell.length_c   1.000
_cell.angle_alpha   90.00
_cell.angle_beta   90.00
_cell.angle_gamma   90.00
#
_symmetry.space_group_name_H-M   'P 1'
#
loop_
_entity.id
_entity.type
_entity.pdbx_description
1 polymer ?
#
loop_
_entity_poly.entity_id
_entity_poly.type
_entity_poly.pdbx_seq_one_letter_code
_entity_poly.pdbx_strand_id
1 'polypeptide(L)'
;AVSVLTAHPLLLLPVLITIIGVICLVVAVMYWLGWEMGAVEAISLSILVGSSVDYCLHLVEGYLLAGETASLLPGHNSEPSAERQRRTLEAVNHVGVAIVSSAVTTAISTVPLFFCVIVPFAKFGQIVAINTAVSILFTLSVTSALLACVAPAASAGTPALC
;
A
#
# COMPACT_ATOMS: atom_id res chain seq x y z
N ALA A 1 10.71 10.48 -6.75
CA ALA A 1 9.58 10.16 -5.86
C ALA A 1 8.62 11.34 -5.66
N VAL A 2 8.94 12.36 -4.84
CA VAL A 2 7.99 13.46 -4.50
C VAL A 2 7.57 14.32 -5.71
N SER A 3 8.47 14.64 -6.65
CA SER A 3 8.12 15.44 -7.85
C SER A 3 7.20 14.72 -8.84
N VAL A 4 7.20 13.38 -8.86
CA VAL A 4 6.30 12.58 -9.72
C VAL A 4 4.89 12.51 -9.11
N LEU A 5 4.81 12.49 -7.77
CA LEU A 5 3.57 12.50 -7.00
C LEU A 5 2.78 13.82 -7.17
N THR A 6 3.48 14.95 -7.33
CA THR A 6 2.86 16.28 -7.52
C THR A 6 2.44 16.54 -8.97
N ALA A 7 3.03 15.85 -9.95
CA ALA A 7 2.81 16.12 -11.38
C ALA A 7 1.47 15.56 -11.93
N HIS A 8 0.92 14.49 -11.32
CA HIS A 8 -0.35 13.90 -11.74
C HIS A 8 -1.34 13.76 -10.56
N PRO A 9 -2.37 14.61 -10.44
CA PRO A 9 -3.35 14.56 -9.34
C PRO A 9 -4.11 13.22 -9.26
N LEU A 10 -4.10 12.40 -10.32
CA LEU A 10 -4.65 11.04 -10.34
C LEU A 10 -3.92 10.06 -9.41
N LEU A 11 -2.65 10.29 -9.08
CA LEU A 11 -1.86 9.46 -8.15
C LEU A 11 -2.05 9.87 -6.68
N LEU A 12 -2.53 11.08 -6.43
CA LEU A 12 -2.79 11.61 -5.09
C LEU A 12 -4.07 11.00 -4.48
N LEU A 13 -5.05 10.69 -5.33
CA LEU A 13 -6.35 10.16 -4.91
C LEU A 13 -6.25 8.75 -4.27
N PRO A 14 -5.51 7.78 -4.83
CA PRO A 14 -5.28 6.49 -4.18
C PRO A 14 -4.55 6.58 -2.84
N VAL A 15 -3.58 7.49 -2.73
CA VAL A 15 -2.84 7.73 -1.48
C VAL A 15 -3.76 8.34 -0.42
N LEU A 16 -4.63 9.28 -0.79
CA LEU A 16 -5.60 9.86 0.14
C LEU A 16 -6.63 8.82 0.64
N ILE A 17 -7.15 8.00 -0.25
CA ILE A 17 -8.12 6.94 0.10
C ILE A 17 -7.48 5.91 1.03
N THR A 18 -6.23 5.53 0.78
CA THR A 18 -5.51 4.57 1.63
C THR A 18 -5.20 5.15 3.00
N ILE A 19 -4.81 6.42 3.10
CA ILE A 19 -4.66 7.11 4.39
C ILE A 19 -5.99 7.12 5.17
N ILE A 20 -7.09 7.52 4.53
CA ILE A 20 -8.41 7.55 5.18
C ILE A 20 -8.84 6.14 5.61
N GLY A 21 -8.65 5.14 4.74
CA GLY A 21 -8.99 3.75 5.02
C GLY A 21 -8.19 3.17 6.19
N VAL A 22 -6.89 3.43 6.25
CA VAL A 22 -6.03 3.00 7.36
C VAL A 22 -6.43 3.69 8.66
N ILE A 23 -6.69 5.00 8.65
CA ILE A 23 -7.18 5.72 9.84
C ILE A 23 -8.51 5.13 10.32
N CYS A 24 -9.43 4.86 9.39
CA CYS A 24 -10.73 4.27 9.71
C CYS A 24 -10.58 2.85 10.29
N LEU A 25 -9.68 2.05 9.73
CA LEU A 25 -9.32 0.72 10.24
C LEU A 25 -8.79 0.80 11.67
N VAL A 26 -7.89 1.74 11.94
CA VAL A 26 -7.32 1.97 13.27
C VAL A 26 -8.41 2.30 14.28
N VAL A 27 -9.31 3.24 13.95
CA VAL A 27 -10.43 3.63 14.81
C VAL A 27 -11.38 2.45 15.04
N ALA A 28 -11.67 1.66 14.00
CA ALA A 28 -12.53 0.49 14.10
C ALA A 28 -11.94 -0.60 15.02
N VAL A 29 -10.63 -0.88 14.90
CA VAL A 29 -9.91 -1.84 15.75
C VAL A 29 -9.94 -1.40 17.21
N MET A 30 -9.68 -0.12 17.47
CA MET A 30 -9.77 0.44 18.82
C MET A 30 -11.18 0.35 19.41
N TYR A 31 -12.19 0.68 18.61
CA TYR A 31 -13.59 0.59 19.02
C TYR A 31 -13.99 -0.86 19.35
N TRP A 32 -13.58 -1.82 18.52
CA TRP A 32 -13.91 -3.23 18.71
C TRP A 32 -13.23 -3.83 19.95
N LEU A 33 -11.98 -3.45 20.22
CA LEU A 33 -11.20 -3.99 21.33
C LEU A 33 -11.45 -3.27 22.67
N GLY A 34 -12.14 -2.12 22.64
CA GLY A 34 -12.44 -1.34 23.84
C GLY A 34 -11.19 -0.90 24.60
N TRP A 35 -10.08 -0.67 23.88
CA TRP A 35 -8.77 -0.39 24.48
C TRP A 35 -8.61 1.09 24.86
N GLU A 36 -8.09 1.32 26.06
CA GLU A 36 -7.71 2.65 26.52
C GLU A 36 -6.39 3.05 25.88
N MET A 37 -6.42 4.12 25.07
CA MET A 37 -5.25 4.60 24.33
C MET A 37 -4.05 4.88 25.23
N GLY A 38 -3.11 3.94 25.24
CA GLY A 38 -1.81 4.11 25.86
C GLY A 38 -0.84 4.88 24.95
N ALA A 39 0.22 5.45 25.53
CA ALA A 39 1.30 6.08 24.78
C ALA A 39 1.95 5.13 23.76
N VAL A 40 2.09 3.86 24.14
CA VAL A 40 2.69 2.81 23.29
C VAL A 40 1.80 2.52 22.08
N GLU A 41 0.48 2.45 22.27
CA GLU A 41 -0.48 2.14 21.19
C GLU A 41 -0.47 3.24 20.14
N ALA A 42 -0.51 4.51 20.56
CA ALA A 42 -0.43 5.67 19.68
C ALA A 42 0.84 5.67 18.81
N ILE A 43 1.99 5.29 19.37
CA ILE A 43 3.26 5.20 18.62
C ILE A 43 3.18 4.11 17.55
N SER A 44 2.72 2.90 17.91
CA SER A 44 2.55 1.80 16.93
C SER A 44 1.62 2.18 15.79
N LEU A 45 0.50 2.83 16.10
CA LEU A 45 -0.49 3.23 15.11
C LEU A 45 0.09 4.27 14.14
N SER A 46 0.87 5.22 14.66
CA SER A 46 1.58 6.20 13.82
C SER A 46 2.59 5.54 12.89
N ILE A 47 3.39 4.58 13.40
CA ILE A 47 4.35 3.82 12.60
C ILE A 47 3.62 3.02 11.52
N LEU A 48 2.50 2.38 11.86
CA LEU A 48 1.77 1.58 10.88
C LEU A 48 1.18 2.45 9.76
N VAL A 49 0.59 3.60 10.09
CA VAL A 49 0.11 4.57 9.09
C VAL A 49 1.26 4.98 8.17
N GLY A 50 2.43 5.30 8.72
CA GLY A 50 3.62 5.65 7.95
C GLY A 50 4.05 4.53 7.00
N SER A 51 4.13 3.29 7.49
CA SER A 51 4.50 2.13 6.65
C SER A 51 3.47 1.82 5.55
N SER A 52 2.18 2.07 5.82
CA SER A 52 1.11 1.79 4.84
C SER A 52 1.15 2.76 3.66
N VAL A 53 1.51 4.02 3.91
CA VAL A 53 1.74 5.02 2.84
C VAL A 53 2.98 4.67 2.02
N ASP A 54 4.03 4.18 2.67
CA ASP A 54 5.25 3.73 1.99
C ASP A 54 4.98 2.55 1.05
N TYR A 55 4.14 1.59 1.46
CA TYR A 55 3.71 0.48 0.60
C TYR A 55 2.92 0.95 -0.63
N CYS A 56 2.02 1.93 -0.47
CA CYS A 56 1.32 2.53 -1.60
C CYS A 56 2.28 3.18 -2.60
N LEU A 57 3.25 3.94 -2.08
CA LEU A 57 4.20 4.66 -2.91
C LEU A 57 5.08 3.68 -3.71
N HIS A 58 5.60 2.64 -3.07
CA HIS A 58 6.35 1.59 -3.75
C HIS A 58 5.51 0.88 -4.83
N LEU A 59 4.23 0.61 -4.57
CA LEU A 59 3.34 -0.03 -5.56
C LEU A 59 3.09 0.87 -6.77
N VAL A 60 2.90 2.18 -6.53
CA VAL A 60 2.75 3.19 -7.57
C VAL A 60 4.02 3.34 -8.41
N GLU A 61 5.19 3.37 -7.77
CA GLU A 61 6.47 3.45 -8.47
C GLU A 61 6.73 2.19 -9.31
N GLY A 62 6.43 1.01 -8.77
CA GLY A 62 6.48 -0.25 -9.53
C GLY A 62 5.53 -0.27 -10.72
N TYR A 63 4.33 0.31 -10.58
CA TYR A 63 3.38 0.44 -11.69
C TYR A 63 3.89 1.39 -12.78
N LEU A 64 4.50 2.52 -12.40
CA LEU A 64 5.09 3.46 -13.36
C LEU A 64 6.24 2.81 -14.14
N LEU A 65 7.14 2.12 -13.45
CA LEU A 65 8.26 1.38 -14.07
C LEU A 65 7.78 0.26 -15.00
N ALA A 66 6.73 -0.47 -14.61
CA ALA A 66 6.11 -1.49 -15.45
C ALA A 66 5.45 -0.86 -16.70
N GLY A 67 4.82 0.30 -16.56
CA GLY A 67 4.23 1.07 -17.66
C GLY A 67 5.26 1.62 -18.65
N GLU A 68 6.40 2.10 -18.15
CA GLU A 68 7.52 2.61 -18.96
C GLU A 68 8.26 1.48 -19.68
N THR A 69 8.36 0.31 -19.04
CA THR A 69 8.89 -0.88 -19.71
C THR A 69 7.94 -1.29 -20.82
N ALA A 70 6.63 -1.40 -20.56
CA ALA A 70 5.63 -1.82 -21.55
C ALA A 70 5.47 -0.87 -22.76
N SER A 71 5.76 0.43 -22.62
CA SER A 71 5.72 1.37 -23.74
C SER A 71 6.89 1.21 -24.72
N LEU A 72 7.97 0.54 -24.32
CA LEU A 72 9.12 0.21 -25.19
C LEU A 72 8.89 -1.03 -26.06
N LEU A 73 7.79 -1.76 -25.87
CA LEU A 73 7.44 -2.98 -26.61
C LEU A 73 6.42 -2.60 -27.70
N PRO A 74 6.82 -2.46 -28.97
CA PRO A 74 5.90 -2.08 -30.02
C PRO A 74 5.10 -3.31 -30.45
N GLY A 75 3.78 -3.33 -30.23
CA GLY A 75 2.90 -4.22 -31.00
C GLY A 75 1.80 -5.00 -30.28
N HIS A 76 1.18 -4.50 -29.20
CA HIS A 76 -0.03 -5.15 -28.68
C HIS A 76 -1.25 -4.21 -28.68
N ASN A 77 -2.11 -4.41 -29.69
CA ASN A 77 -3.40 -3.73 -29.86
C ASN A 77 -4.47 -4.36 -28.94
N SER A 78 -4.18 -4.43 -27.64
CA SER A 78 -5.12 -4.96 -26.65
C SER A 78 -6.02 -3.86 -26.11
N GLU A 79 -7.25 -4.23 -25.73
CA GLU A 79 -8.22 -3.32 -25.13
C GLU A 79 -7.58 -2.48 -24.01
N PRO A 80 -7.81 -1.16 -23.97
CA PRO A 80 -7.15 -0.23 -23.05
C PRO A 80 -7.39 -0.55 -21.57
N SER A 81 -8.45 -1.29 -21.23
CA SER A 81 -8.76 -1.77 -19.88
C SER A 81 -7.98 -3.03 -19.50
N ALA A 82 -7.83 -3.98 -20.43
CA ALA A 82 -7.10 -5.23 -20.20
C ALA A 82 -5.59 -4.98 -20.03
N GLU A 83 -5.04 -4.02 -20.77
CA GLU A 83 -3.63 -3.64 -20.66
C GLU A 83 -3.31 -2.99 -19.29
N ARG A 84 -4.22 -2.14 -18.77
CA ARG A 84 -4.08 -1.56 -17.42
C ARG A 84 -4.03 -2.66 -16.36
N GLN A 85 -5.00 -3.58 -16.42
CA GLN A 85 -5.11 -4.64 -15.43
C GLN A 85 -3.88 -5.56 -15.44
N ARG A 86 -3.34 -5.86 -16.63
CA ARG A 86 -2.11 -6.65 -16.77
C ARG A 86 -0.90 -5.93 -16.16
N ARG A 87 -0.73 -4.63 -16.42
CA ARG A 87 0.35 -3.82 -15.82
C ARG A 87 0.22 -3.70 -14.31
N THR A 88 -0.99 -3.50 -13.81
CA THR A 88 -1.27 -3.48 -12.37
C THR A 88 -0.91 -4.83 -11.75
N LEU A 89 -1.31 -5.94 -12.36
CA LEU A 89 -0.99 -7.27 -11.87
C LEU A 89 0.52 -7.53 -11.86
N GLU A 90 1.24 -7.10 -12.90
CA GLU A 90 2.68 -7.31 -13.01
C GLU A 90 3.46 -6.48 -11.97
N ALA A 91 3.05 -5.22 -11.77
CA ALA A 91 3.59 -4.36 -10.72
C ALA A 91 3.29 -4.92 -9.31
N VAL A 92 2.06 -5.40 -9.08
CA VAL A 92 1.66 -6.01 -7.81
C VAL A 92 2.39 -7.33 -7.57
N ASN A 93 2.66 -8.13 -8.60
CA ASN A 93 3.40 -9.37 -8.44
C ASN A 93 4.87 -9.10 -8.08
N HIS A 94 5.50 -8.13 -8.75
CA HIS A 94 6.90 -7.80 -8.48
C HIS A 94 7.10 -7.09 -7.12
N VAL A 95 6.29 -6.07 -6.82
CA VAL A 95 6.46 -5.24 -5.61
C VAL A 95 5.66 -5.79 -4.42
N GLY A 96 4.49 -6.38 -4.67
CA GLY A 96 3.62 -6.91 -3.61
C GLY A 96 4.24 -8.09 -2.87
N VAL A 97 5.05 -8.93 -3.52
CA VAL A 97 5.79 -10.01 -2.84
C VAL A 97 6.76 -9.45 -1.79
N ALA A 98 7.46 -8.36 -2.11
CA ALA A 98 8.36 -7.70 -1.17
C ALA A 98 7.59 -7.09 0.03
N ILE A 99 6.44 -6.45 -0.23
CA ILE A 99 5.57 -5.88 0.81
C ILE A 99 5.03 -6.97 1.73
N VAL A 100 4.54 -8.09 1.17
CA VAL A 100 4.02 -9.22 1.96
C VAL A 100 5.14 -9.86 2.78
N SER A 101 6.34 -9.99 2.24
CA SER A 101 7.50 -10.48 3.02
C SER A 101 7.83 -9.57 4.20
N SER A 102 7.77 -8.24 4.02
CA SER A 102 7.92 -7.27 5.11
C SER A 102 6.82 -7.43 6.18
N ALA A 103 5.57 -7.64 5.75
CA ALA A 103 4.43 -7.91 6.62
C ALA A 103 4.67 -9.14 7.50
N VAL A 104 5.08 -10.24 6.87
CA VAL A 104 5.33 -11.52 7.53
C VAL A 104 6.47 -11.37 8.54
N THR A 105 7.53 -10.65 8.17
CA THR A 105 8.64 -10.38 9.09
C THR A 105 8.19 -9.55 10.30
N THR A 106 7.30 -8.57 10.08
CA THR A 106 6.69 -7.77 11.16
C THR A 106 5.84 -8.64 12.08
N ALA A 107 5.02 -9.53 11.52
CA ALA A 107 4.21 -10.46 12.29
C ALA A 107 5.06 -11.50 13.05
N ILE A 108 6.16 -11.98 12.48
CA ILE A 108 7.10 -12.87 13.17
C ILE A 108 7.80 -12.13 14.31
N SER A 109 8.14 -10.86 14.12
CA SER A 109 8.77 -10.01 15.14
C SER A 109 7.86 -9.77 16.36
N THR A 110 6.53 -9.87 16.20
CA THR A 110 5.62 -9.78 17.35
C THR A 110 5.53 -11.09 18.15
N VAL A 111 5.99 -12.23 17.62
CA VAL A 111 5.97 -13.53 18.33
C VAL A 111 6.78 -13.52 19.63
N PRO A 112 8.04 -13.03 19.67
CA PRO A 112 8.77 -12.85 20.93
C PRO A 112 8.10 -11.85 21.90
N LEU A 113 7.43 -10.83 21.37
CA LEU A 113 6.71 -9.83 22.17
C LEU A 113 5.51 -10.46 22.90
N PHE A 114 4.87 -11.48 22.34
CA PHE A 114 3.83 -12.25 23.02
C PHE A 114 4.35 -13.09 24.20
N PHE A 115 5.61 -13.51 24.18
CA PHE A 115 6.25 -14.24 25.28
C PHE A 115 6.81 -13.31 26.38
N CYS A 116 6.68 -12.00 26.23
CA CYS A 116 7.20 -11.04 27.19
C CYS A 116 6.23 -10.88 28.38
N VAL A 117 6.76 -10.98 29.61
CA VAL A 117 6.00 -10.85 30.87
C VAL A 117 5.37 -9.45 31.06
N ILE A 118 5.86 -8.45 30.33
CA ILE A 118 5.37 -7.07 30.41
C ILE A 118 4.06 -6.95 29.61
N VAL A 119 2.93 -7.00 30.32
CA VAL A 119 1.54 -6.90 29.80
C VAL A 119 1.34 -5.86 28.67
N PRO A 120 1.87 -4.61 28.75
CA PRO A 120 1.70 -3.65 27.66
C PRO A 120 2.44 -4.03 26.35
N PHE A 121 3.54 -4.79 26.41
CA PHE A 121 4.26 -5.22 25.19
C PHE A 121 3.54 -6.35 24.44
N ALA A 122 2.91 -7.28 25.15
CA ALA A 122 2.13 -8.35 24.54
C ALA A 122 0.87 -7.80 23.83
N LYS A 123 0.19 -6.83 24.46
CA LYS A 123 -0.96 -6.12 23.86
C LYS A 123 -0.56 -5.34 22.61
N PHE A 124 0.56 -4.62 22.67
CA PHE A 124 1.16 -3.92 21.54
C PHE A 124 1.45 -4.86 20.35
N GLY A 125 2.11 -5.99 20.59
CA GLY A 125 2.43 -6.95 19.54
C GLY A 125 1.17 -7.48 18.84
N GLN A 126 0.08 -7.65 19.59
CA GLN A 126 -1.19 -8.10 19.05
C GLN A 126 -1.88 -7.06 18.17
N ILE A 127 -1.88 -5.78 18.59
CA ILE A 127 -2.38 -4.65 17.77
C ILE A 127 -1.64 -4.64 16.44
N VAL A 128 -0.32 -4.58 16.53
CA VAL A 128 0.55 -4.38 15.37
C VAL A 128 0.40 -5.55 14.40
N ALA A 129 0.34 -6.80 14.88
CA ALA A 129 0.18 -7.95 14.00
C ALA A 129 -1.14 -7.92 13.21
N ILE A 130 -2.27 -7.71 13.91
CA ILE A 130 -3.61 -7.69 13.28
C ILE A 130 -3.72 -6.51 12.31
N ASN A 131 -3.30 -5.33 12.77
CA ASN A 131 -3.42 -4.11 11.99
C ASN A 131 -2.49 -4.13 10.77
N THR A 132 -1.28 -4.71 10.89
CA THR A 132 -0.36 -4.90 9.74
C THR A 132 -0.97 -5.83 8.70
N ALA A 133 -1.53 -6.98 9.13
CA ALA A 133 -2.13 -7.93 8.22
C ALA A 133 -3.32 -7.31 7.45
N VAL A 134 -4.22 -6.63 8.16
CA VAL A 134 -5.41 -6.04 7.55
C VAL A 134 -5.06 -4.80 6.72
N SER A 135 -4.15 -3.95 7.17
CA SER A 135 -3.71 -2.76 6.42
C SER A 135 -3.04 -3.14 5.10
N ILE A 136 -2.19 -4.17 5.07
CA ILE A 136 -1.49 -4.60 3.86
C ILE A 136 -2.46 -5.24 2.86
N LEU A 137 -3.39 -6.09 3.33
CA LEU A 137 -4.43 -6.63 2.46
C LEU A 137 -5.34 -5.54 1.89
N PHE A 138 -5.76 -4.59 2.72
CA PHE A 138 -6.56 -3.45 2.29
C PHE A 138 -5.80 -2.57 1.30
N THR A 139 -4.54 -2.25 1.58
CA THR A 139 -3.69 -1.44 0.72
C THR A 139 -3.47 -2.10 -0.63
N LEU A 140 -3.12 -3.39 -0.68
CA LEU A 140 -2.91 -4.10 -1.94
C LEU A 140 -4.21 -4.20 -2.76
N SER A 141 -5.33 -4.52 -2.12
CA SER A 141 -6.62 -4.66 -2.80
C SER A 141 -7.17 -3.32 -3.29
N VAL A 142 -7.16 -2.28 -2.45
CA VAL A 142 -7.65 -0.94 -2.79
C VAL A 142 -6.75 -0.28 -3.82
N THR A 143 -5.43 -0.37 -3.69
CA THR A 143 -4.51 0.19 -4.68
C THR A 143 -4.58 -0.58 -6.00
N SER A 144 -4.72 -1.91 -6.01
CA SER A 144 -4.96 -2.66 -7.25
C SER A 144 -6.28 -2.28 -7.92
N ALA A 145 -7.37 -2.13 -7.16
CA ALA A 145 -8.67 -1.72 -7.68
C ALA A 145 -8.65 -0.27 -8.22
N LEU A 146 -7.98 0.63 -7.51
CA LEU A 146 -7.83 2.03 -7.92
C LEU A 146 -6.91 2.17 -9.13
N LEU A 147 -5.81 1.42 -9.23
CA LEU A 147 -5.00 1.39 -10.43
C LEU A 147 -5.81 0.84 -11.63
N ALA A 148 -6.62 -0.20 -11.43
CA ALA A 148 -7.49 -0.71 -12.50
C ALA A 148 -8.55 0.32 -12.97
N CYS A 149 -9.13 1.11 -12.05
CA CYS A 149 -10.17 2.08 -12.36
C CYS A 149 -9.61 3.44 -12.87
N VAL A 150 -8.50 3.89 -12.30
CA VAL A 150 -8.03 5.29 -12.39
C VAL A 150 -6.80 5.41 -13.29
N ALA A 151 -6.00 4.35 -13.46
CA ALA A 151 -4.78 4.45 -14.25
C ALA A 151 -5.13 4.67 -15.74
N PRO A 152 -4.67 5.75 -16.39
CA PRO A 152 -4.89 5.96 -17.83
C PRO A 152 -4.24 4.85 -18.67
N ALA A 153 -4.94 4.36 -19.71
CA ALA A 153 -4.44 3.31 -20.62
C ALA A 153 -3.30 3.81 -21.51
N ALA A 154 -3.27 5.11 -21.72
CA ALA A 154 -2.35 5.78 -22.60
C ALA A 154 -1.73 6.93 -21.83
N SER A 155 -0.41 7.02 -21.89
CA SER A 155 0.31 8.27 -21.74
C SER A 155 -0.24 9.26 -22.76
N ALA A 156 -1.30 9.99 -22.39
CA ALA A 156 -1.68 11.19 -23.10
C ALA A 156 -0.63 12.26 -22.78
N GLY A 157 0.40 12.34 -23.63
CA GLY A 157 1.28 13.49 -23.75
C GLY A 157 2.71 13.29 -23.25
N THR A 158 3.56 12.73 -24.10
CA THR A 158 4.86 13.37 -24.37
C THR A 158 4.81 13.83 -25.83
N PRO A 159 4.86 15.14 -26.13
CA PRO A 159 5.16 15.56 -27.49
C PRO A 159 6.57 15.07 -27.81
N ALA A 160 6.73 14.45 -28.98
CA ALA A 160 8.02 14.15 -29.56
C ALA A 160 8.90 15.40 -29.51
N LEU A 161 9.93 15.39 -28.65
CA LEU A 161 11.04 16.31 -28.77
C LEU A 161 12.05 15.69 -29.73
N CYS A 162 12.05 16.24 -30.95
CA CYS A 162 13.18 16.28 -31.85
C CYS A 162 14.40 16.94 -31.20
#